data_AF-A0A932FRE8-F1
#
_entry.id   AF-A0A932FRE8-F1
#
_cell.length_a   1.000
_cell.length_b   1.000
_cell.length_c   1.000
_cell.angle_alpha   90.00
_cell.angle_beta   90.00
_cell.angle_gamma   90.00
#
_symmetry.space_group_name_H-M   'P 1'
#
loop_
_entity.id
_entity.type
_entity.pdbx_description
1 polymer ?
#
loop_
_entity_poly.entity_id
_entity_poly.type
_entity_poly.pdbx_seq_one_letter_code
_entity_poly.pdbx_strand_id
1 'polypeptide(L)'
;MREDIRTVFTKDPAARSVAEVLFCYPGLHALWMHRTAHYLWRHRLWFLARLLSHFNRFVTNIEIHPGARIGRRFFIDHGAGVVIGETAEIGDDVLLYQGVVLGGTTLEKKKRHPSVGHNVVIGTGAVA
;
A
#
# COMPACT_ATOMS: atom_id res chain seq x y z
N MET A 1 2.48 13.34 -0.57
CA MET A 1 1.95 13.65 -1.91
C MET A 1 3.05 14.02 -2.91
N ARG A 2 3.72 15.19 -2.81
CA ARG A 2 4.79 15.57 -3.76
C ARG A 2 5.92 14.54 -3.86
N GLU A 3 6.35 14.02 -2.72
CA GLU A 3 7.38 12.97 -2.66
C GLU A 3 6.92 11.66 -3.30
N ASP A 4 5.66 11.26 -3.10
CA ASP A 4 5.12 10.02 -3.67
C ASP A 4 5.05 10.15 -5.21
N ILE A 5 4.59 11.29 -5.73
CA ILE A 5 4.58 11.58 -7.18
C ILE A 5 6.00 11.52 -7.76
N ARG A 6 6.98 12.13 -7.08
CA ARG A 6 8.38 12.07 -7.52
C ARG A 6 8.94 10.64 -7.51
N THR A 7 8.50 9.82 -6.57
CA THR A 7 8.88 8.40 -6.49
C THR A 7 8.43 7.65 -7.74
N VAL A 8 7.21 7.91 -8.22
CA VAL A 8 6.70 7.31 -9.47
C VAL A 8 7.64 7.62 -10.64
N PHE A 9 7.98 8.89 -10.88
CA PHE A 9 8.91 9.26 -11.96
C PHE A 9 10.31 8.67 -11.82
N THR A 10 10.73 8.32 -10.59
CA THR A 10 12.05 7.73 -10.34
C THR A 10 12.04 6.21 -10.54
N LYS A 11 10.90 5.56 -10.27
CA LYS A 11 10.78 4.09 -10.23
C LYS A 11 10.11 3.51 -11.47
N ASP A 12 9.29 4.30 -12.17
CA ASP A 12 8.56 3.87 -13.35
C ASP A 12 8.96 4.72 -14.59
N PRO A 13 9.72 4.14 -15.53
CA PRO A 13 10.07 4.79 -16.79
C PRO A 13 8.88 5.14 -17.69
N ALA A 14 7.71 4.54 -17.47
CA ALA A 14 6.52 4.78 -18.27
C ALA A 14 5.80 6.10 -17.89
N ALA A 15 6.08 6.67 -16.72
CA ALA A 15 5.45 7.90 -16.25
C ALA A 15 5.86 9.11 -17.09
N ARG A 16 4.94 9.69 -17.87
CA ARG A 16 5.25 10.80 -18.81
C ARG A 16 4.89 12.17 -18.26
N SER A 17 3.87 12.26 -17.41
CA SER A 17 3.37 13.55 -16.92
C SER A 17 2.76 13.48 -15.53
N VAL A 18 2.73 14.61 -14.82
CA VAL A 18 2.12 14.68 -13.48
C VAL A 18 0.63 14.38 -13.56
N ALA A 19 -0.06 14.85 -14.61
CA ALA A 19 -1.48 14.56 -14.81
C ALA A 19 -1.74 13.05 -14.93
N GLU A 20 -0.94 12.35 -15.74
CA GLU A 20 -1.01 10.89 -15.85
C GLU A 20 -0.78 10.21 -14.50
N VAL A 21 0.26 10.63 -13.75
CA VAL A 21 0.53 10.09 -12.41
C VAL A 21 -0.63 10.36 -11.44
N LEU A 22 -1.26 11.52 -11.51
CA LEU A 22 -2.37 11.88 -10.64
C LEU A 22 -3.66 11.12 -10.95
N PHE A 23 -3.93 10.80 -12.21
CA PHE A 23 -5.22 10.22 -12.63
C PHE A 23 -5.16 8.74 -12.98
N CYS A 24 -3.99 8.20 -13.31
CA CYS A 24 -3.86 6.85 -13.89
C CYS A 24 -2.97 5.89 -13.08
N TYR A 25 -2.52 6.28 -11.88
CA TYR A 25 -1.69 5.41 -11.03
C TYR A 25 -2.47 4.88 -9.81
N PRO A 26 -3.11 3.70 -9.93
CA PRO A 26 -3.92 3.13 -8.85
C PRO A 26 -3.08 2.81 -7.59
N GLY A 27 -1.80 2.47 -7.74
CA GLY A 27 -0.89 2.28 -6.60
C GLY A 27 -0.74 3.53 -5.73
N LEU A 28 -0.68 4.71 -6.37
CA LEU A 28 -0.58 5.98 -5.68
C LEU A 28 -1.90 6.36 -5.00
N HIS A 29 -3.02 6.15 -5.69
CA HIS A 29 -4.37 6.33 -5.12
C HIS A 29 -4.57 5.44 -3.90
N ALA A 30 -4.15 4.18 -3.99
CA ALA A 30 -4.26 3.22 -2.90
C ALA A 30 -3.46 3.63 -1.67
N LEU A 31 -2.23 4.12 -1.86
CA LEU A 31 -1.40 4.64 -0.78
C LEU A 31 -2.04 5.86 -0.11
N TRP A 32 -2.59 6.80 -0.87
CA TRP A 32 -3.20 8.00 -0.30
C TRP A 32 -4.48 7.69 0.47
N MET A 33 -5.38 6.88 -0.11
CA MET A 33 -6.57 6.42 0.60
C MET A 33 -6.21 5.61 1.84
N HIS A 34 -5.17 4.77 1.77
CA HIS A 34 -4.67 4.07 2.95
C HIS A 34 -4.17 5.04 4.02
N ARG A 35 -3.39 6.08 3.69
CA ARG A 35 -2.91 7.05 4.69
C ARG A 35 -4.08 7.75 5.40
N THR A 36 -5.15 8.08 4.68
CA THR A 36 -6.40 8.59 5.28
C THR A 36 -7.09 7.54 6.15
N ALA A 37 -7.22 6.29 5.66
CA ALA A 37 -7.81 5.20 6.43
C ALA A 37 -6.99 4.87 7.69
N HIS A 38 -5.67 4.92 7.61
CA HIS A 38 -4.74 4.74 8.72
C HIS A 38 -4.91 5.86 9.74
N TYR A 39 -5.07 7.11 9.30
CA TYR A 39 -5.39 8.22 10.20
C TYR A 39 -6.69 7.93 10.97
N LEU A 40 -7.78 7.55 10.30
CA LEU A 40 -9.04 7.15 10.96
C LEU A 40 -8.81 5.97 11.93
N TRP A 41 -7.97 5.00 11.53
CA TRP A 41 -7.53 3.86 12.33
C TRP A 41 -6.57 4.20 13.48
N ARG A 42 -6.04 5.41 13.56
CA ARG A 42 -5.31 5.88 14.75
C ARG A 42 -6.24 6.60 15.72
N HIS A 43 -7.38 7.10 15.25
CA HIS A 43 -8.34 7.92 16.00
C HIS A 43 -9.58 7.14 16.49
N ARG A 44 -9.53 5.81 16.54
CA ARG A 44 -10.64 4.96 17.03
C ARG A 44 -11.90 4.96 16.16
N LEU A 45 -11.80 5.47 14.93
CA LEU A 45 -12.89 5.46 13.93
C LEU A 45 -12.83 4.19 13.06
N TRP A 46 -12.94 3.02 13.68
CA TRP A 46 -12.65 1.71 13.06
C TRP A 46 -13.54 1.39 11.87
N PHE A 47 -14.84 1.64 12.01
CA PHE A 47 -15.79 1.38 10.96
C PHE A 47 -15.50 2.21 9.71
N LEU A 48 -15.27 3.52 9.87
CA LEU A 48 -14.95 4.42 8.75
C LEU A 48 -13.61 4.06 8.11
N ALA A 49 -12.60 3.72 8.92
CA ALA A 49 -11.32 3.24 8.40
C ALA A 49 -11.48 1.98 7.56
N ARG A 50 -12.27 1.00 8.02
CA ARG A 50 -12.54 -0.24 7.27
C ARG A 50 -13.36 0.01 6.02
N LEU A 51 -14.40 0.83 6.10
CA LEU A 51 -15.21 1.22 4.95
C LEU A 51 -14.35 1.88 3.87
N LEU A 52 -13.50 2.83 4.24
CA LEU A 52 -12.57 3.47 3.31
C LEU A 52 -11.55 2.47 2.74
N SER A 53 -11.04 1.52 3.52
CA SER A 53 -10.14 0.48 2.98
C SER A 53 -10.82 -0.44 1.96
N HIS A 54 -12.11 -0.74 2.15
CA HIS A 54 -12.88 -1.54 1.19
C HIS A 54 -13.21 -0.75 -0.07
N PHE A 55 -13.57 0.52 0.07
CA PHE A 55 -13.73 1.41 -1.07
C PHE A 55 -12.42 1.52 -1.87
N ASN A 56 -11.30 1.72 -1.18
CA ASN A 56 -9.97 1.74 -1.78
C ASN A 56 -9.70 0.47 -2.60
N ARG A 57 -9.90 -0.70 -2.00
CA ARG A 57 -9.79 -2.00 -2.69
C ARG A 57 -10.69 -2.07 -3.92
N PHE A 58 -11.93 -1.61 -3.80
CA PHE A 58 -12.90 -1.66 -4.90
C PHE A 58 -12.45 -0.83 -6.11
N VAL A 59 -11.94 0.38 -5.90
CA VAL A 59 -11.54 1.27 -7.01
C VAL A 59 -10.11 1.04 -7.53
N THR A 60 -9.20 0.46 -6.72
CA THR A 60 -7.79 0.27 -7.10
C THR A 60 -7.37 -1.19 -7.31
N ASN A 61 -8.19 -2.16 -6.88
CA ASN A 61 -7.83 -3.58 -6.81
C ASN A 61 -6.61 -3.88 -5.91
N ILE A 62 -6.32 -2.99 -4.95
CA ILE A 62 -5.24 -3.12 -3.96
C ILE A 62 -5.85 -3.14 -2.56
N GLU A 63 -5.63 -4.20 -1.81
CA GLU A 63 -6.10 -4.31 -0.43
C GLU A 63 -5.01 -3.89 0.56
N ILE A 64 -5.26 -2.81 1.30
CA ILE A 64 -4.38 -2.37 2.38
C ILE A 64 -5.20 -2.20 3.64
N HIS A 65 -4.92 -3.03 4.65
CA HIS A 65 -5.60 -2.90 5.93
C HIS A 65 -5.24 -1.55 6.60
N PRO A 66 -6.21 -0.82 7.18
CA PRO A 66 -5.93 0.47 7.84
C PRO A 66 -4.88 0.40 8.95
N GLY A 67 -4.76 -0.75 9.61
CA GLY A 67 -3.77 -0.99 10.65
C GLY A 67 -2.32 -1.09 10.19
N ALA A 68 -2.09 -1.37 8.89
CA ALA A 68 -0.74 -1.50 8.35
C ALA A 68 0.05 -0.21 8.54
N ARG A 69 1.35 -0.31 8.79
CA ARG A 69 2.26 0.83 8.91
C ARG A 69 3.12 0.88 7.65
N ILE A 70 3.07 2.00 6.93
CA ILE A 70 3.78 2.18 5.67
C ILE A 70 4.63 3.44 5.74
N GLY A 71 5.92 3.29 5.42
CA GLY A 71 6.89 4.36 5.35
C GLY A 71 6.70 5.32 4.18
N ARG A 72 7.77 6.07 3.91
CA ARG A 72 7.88 7.07 2.86
C ARG A 72 8.36 6.44 1.55
N ARG A 73 8.04 7.07 0.42
CA ARG A 73 8.49 6.64 -0.92
C ARG A 73 8.15 5.17 -1.21
N PHE A 74 7.07 4.69 -0.60
CA PHE A 74 6.48 3.40 -0.90
C PHE A 74 5.80 3.46 -2.26
N PHE A 75 6.11 2.50 -3.12
CA PHE A 75 5.56 2.43 -4.46
C PHE A 75 4.95 1.06 -4.72
N ILE A 76 3.77 1.05 -5.32
CA ILE A 76 3.10 -0.17 -5.78
C ILE A 76 3.00 -0.04 -7.29
N ASP A 77 3.74 -0.90 -8.00
CA ASP A 77 3.72 -0.94 -9.45
C ASP A 77 2.79 -2.06 -9.93
N HIS A 78 1.93 -1.75 -10.90
CA HIS A 78 0.89 -2.66 -11.39
C HIS A 78 0.06 -3.33 -10.28
N GLY A 79 -0.29 -2.61 -9.20
CA GLY A 79 -0.71 -3.21 -7.92
C GLY A 79 -1.93 -4.14 -7.84
N ALA A 80 -2.58 -4.49 -8.95
CA ALA A 80 -3.70 -5.43 -8.95
C ALA A 80 -3.37 -6.71 -8.15
N GLY A 81 -4.24 -7.07 -7.21
CA GLY A 81 -4.09 -8.27 -6.38
C GLY A 81 -3.08 -8.12 -5.24
N VAL A 82 -2.50 -6.94 -5.00
CA VAL A 82 -1.67 -6.68 -3.81
C VAL A 82 -2.53 -6.72 -2.55
N VAL A 83 -2.06 -7.44 -1.52
CA VAL A 83 -2.73 -7.56 -0.22
C VAL A 83 -1.73 -7.27 0.89
N ILE A 84 -2.01 -6.26 1.71
CA ILE A 84 -1.19 -5.85 2.86
C ILE A 84 -2.03 -5.97 4.13
N GLY A 85 -1.65 -6.92 4.99
CA GLY A 85 -2.41 -7.24 6.19
C GLY A 85 -2.25 -6.27 7.36
N GLU A 86 -3.11 -6.46 8.37
CA GLU A 86 -3.32 -5.51 9.47
C GLU A 86 -2.07 -5.13 10.25
N THR A 87 -1.20 -6.09 10.54
CA THR A 87 -0.02 -5.87 11.37
C THR A 87 1.24 -5.78 10.54
N ALA A 88 1.13 -5.58 9.23
CA ALA A 88 2.29 -5.40 8.36
C ALA A 88 2.99 -4.08 8.69
N GLU A 89 4.32 -4.11 8.70
CA GLU A 89 5.15 -2.92 8.86
C GLU A 89 6.09 -2.83 7.68
N ILE A 90 6.00 -1.75 6.91
CA ILE A 90 6.75 -1.55 5.67
C ILE A 90 7.60 -0.30 5.85
N GLY A 91 8.91 -0.45 5.67
CA GLY A 91 9.87 0.64 5.73
C GLY A 91 9.77 1.62 4.55
N ASP A 92 10.75 2.51 4.50
CA ASP A 92 10.88 3.50 3.42
C ASP A 92 11.47 2.88 2.14
N ASP A 93 11.17 3.49 0.99
CA ASP A 93 11.73 3.14 -0.33
C ASP A 93 11.43 1.71 -0.80
N VAL A 94 10.32 1.14 -0.31
CA VAL A 94 9.87 -0.20 -0.70
C VAL A 94 9.07 -0.15 -2.00
N LEU A 95 9.32 -1.11 -2.89
CA LEU A 95 8.58 -1.34 -4.12
C LEU A 95 7.90 -2.71 -4.09
N LEU A 96 6.58 -2.74 -4.26
CA LEU A 96 5.82 -3.98 -4.47
C LEU A 96 5.28 -4.03 -5.89
N TYR A 97 5.36 -5.20 -6.51
CA TYR A 97 4.72 -5.46 -7.79
C TYR A 97 3.33 -6.10 -7.62
N GLN A 98 2.64 -6.31 -8.74
CA GLN A 98 1.32 -6.94 -8.79
C GLN A 98 1.25 -8.26 -8.02
N GLY A 99 0.12 -8.51 -7.36
CA GLY A 99 -0.16 -9.78 -6.69
C GLY A 99 0.67 -10.08 -5.44
N VAL A 100 1.49 -9.14 -4.94
CA VAL A 100 2.25 -9.36 -3.70
C VAL A 100 1.31 -9.45 -2.50
N VAL A 101 1.49 -10.48 -1.67
CA VAL A 101 0.72 -10.70 -0.45
C VAL A 101 1.64 -10.65 0.77
N LEU A 102 1.42 -9.68 1.65
CA LEU A 102 1.98 -9.62 3.00
C LEU A 102 0.92 -10.10 3.99
N GLY A 103 0.77 -11.42 4.06
CA GLY A 103 -0.32 -12.14 4.71
C GLY A 103 -0.01 -12.54 6.14
N GLY A 104 -0.88 -13.35 6.75
CA GLY A 104 -0.64 -13.89 8.08
C GLY A 104 -1.06 -15.36 8.16
N THR A 105 -0.34 -16.14 8.95
CA THR A 105 -0.51 -17.60 9.05
C THR A 105 -1.18 -18.06 10.35
N THR A 106 -1.46 -17.14 11.27
CA THR A 106 -2.05 -17.43 12.59
C THR A 106 -3.36 -16.68 12.82
N LEU A 107 -4.27 -17.30 13.57
CA LEU A 107 -5.55 -16.72 14.01
C LEU A 107 -5.41 -15.85 15.27
N GLU A 108 -4.23 -15.86 15.91
CA GLU A 108 -4.00 -15.07 17.11
C GLU A 108 -3.96 -13.56 16.80
N LYS A 109 -4.52 -12.76 17.71
CA LYS A 109 -4.51 -11.29 17.63
C LYS A 109 -3.17 -10.71 18.09
N LYS A 110 -2.08 -11.13 17.44
CA LYS A 110 -0.71 -10.64 17.63
C LYS A 110 -0.11 -10.11 16.32
N LYS A 111 1.14 -9.63 16.39
CA LYS A 111 1.95 -9.35 15.18
C LYS A 111 2.08 -10.66 14.40
N ARG A 112 1.51 -10.70 13.19
CA ARG A 112 1.32 -11.92 12.39
C ARG A 112 1.54 -11.73 10.90
N HIS A 113 1.79 -10.49 10.47
CA HIS A 113 2.14 -10.18 9.09
C HIS A 113 3.61 -9.76 9.01
N PRO A 114 4.26 -9.83 7.84
CA PRO A 114 5.66 -9.46 7.65
C PRO A 114 6.03 -8.05 8.13
N SER A 115 7.32 -7.88 8.44
CA SER A 115 7.97 -6.56 8.52
C SER A 115 8.97 -6.47 7.37
N VAL A 116 8.75 -5.51 6.47
CA VAL A 116 9.59 -5.27 5.29
C VAL A 116 10.54 -4.12 5.61
N GLY A 117 11.84 -4.36 5.49
CA GLY A 117 12.87 -3.35 5.72
C GLY A 117 12.89 -2.25 4.66
N HIS A 118 13.80 -1.29 4.84
CA HIS A 118 14.00 -0.19 3.89
C HIS A 118 14.60 -0.67 2.56
N ASN A 119 14.29 0.01 1.45
CA ASN A 119 14.84 -0.24 0.11
C ASN A 119 14.57 -1.66 -0.45
N VAL A 120 13.57 -2.36 0.07
CA VAL A 120 13.23 -3.71 -0.40
C VAL A 120 12.38 -3.64 -1.67
N VAL A 121 12.67 -4.53 -2.61
CA VAL A 121 11.83 -4.78 -3.78
C VAL A 121 11.22 -6.17 -3.65
N ILE A 122 9.90 -6.28 -3.75
CA ILE A 122 9.19 -7.56 -3.73
C ILE A 122 8.54 -7.80 -5.09
N GLY A 123 9.01 -8.85 -5.75
CA GLY A 123 8.59 -9.23 -7.09
C GLY A 123 7.14 -9.71 -7.18
N THR A 124 6.62 -9.72 -8.41
CA THR A 124 5.26 -10.12 -8.77
C THR A 124 4.85 -11.45 -8.13
N GLY A 125 3.68 -11.47 -7.50
CA GLY A 125 3.05 -12.70 -6.97
C GLY A 125 3.73 -13.31 -5.75
N ALA A 126 4.74 -12.65 -5.16
CA ALA A 126 5.37 -13.16 -3.96
C ALA A 126 4.40 -13.15 -2.77
N VAL A 127 4.49 -14.19 -1.93
CA VAL A 127 3.68 -14.33 -0.71
C VAL A 127 4.63 -14.45 0.48
N ALA A 128 4.43 -13.60 1.48
CA ALA A 128 5.22 -13.56 2.70
C ALA A 128 4.33 -13.45 3.95
#